data_AF-A0A142WT76-F1
#
_entry.id   AF-A0A142WT76-F1
#
_cell.length_a   1.000
_cell.length_b   1.000
_cell.length_c   1.000
_cell.angle_alpha   90.00
_cell.angle_beta   90.00
_cell.angle_gamma   90.00
#
_symmetry.space_group_name_H-M   'P 1'
#
loop_
_entity.id
_entity.type
_entity.pdbx_description
1 polymer ?
#
loop_
_entity_poly.entity_id
_entity_poly.type
_entity_poly.pdbx_seq_one_letter_code
_entity_poly.pdbx_strand_id
1 'polypeptide(L)'
;MMRSTEPSPAWIPFVLRGAGIYNLVWGTAAILAPRFMLAALGITTDAVGLAFWQCLGMVIGVYGIGYWIAARDPAGQWPIVLVGLLGKVLGPIGFVWTAAQGALPFRMGWTLLTNDLMWWIPFALILRHAMRGAPGCSPRAGLEVARSMP
;
A
#
# COMPACT_ATOMS: atom_id res chain seq x y z
N MET A 1 -26.48 -7.67 8.26
CA MET A 1 -25.02 -7.54 8.12
C MET A 1 -24.49 -6.79 9.35
N MET A 2 -24.12 -7.51 10.42
CA MET A 2 -23.64 -6.89 11.66
C MET A 2 -22.18 -6.47 11.48
N ARG A 3 -21.90 -5.16 11.45
CA ARG A 3 -20.53 -4.63 11.58
C ARG A 3 -20.03 -4.98 12.97
N SER A 4 -18.79 -5.45 13.07
CA SER A 4 -18.08 -5.56 14.35
C SER A 4 -18.09 -4.16 15.00
N THR A 5 -18.77 -4.01 16.13
CA THR A 5 -18.98 -2.73 16.83
C THR A 5 -17.76 -2.22 17.58
N GLU A 6 -16.67 -3.00 17.60
CA GLU A 6 -15.42 -2.62 18.25
C GLU A 6 -14.65 -1.61 17.37
N PRO A 7 -14.37 -0.41 17.89
CA PRO A 7 -13.56 0.58 17.18
C PRO A 7 -12.18 0.00 16.87
N SER A 8 -11.69 0.16 15.63
CA SER A 8 -10.32 -0.20 15.31
C SER A 8 -9.33 0.59 16.17
N PRO A 9 -8.17 0.01 16.56
CA PRO A 9 -7.13 0.72 17.29
C PRO A 9 -6.75 2.04 16.60
N ALA A 10 -6.63 3.13 17.36
CA ALA A 10 -6.46 4.49 16.84
C ALA A 10 -5.19 4.68 15.96
N TRP A 11 -4.18 3.81 16.09
CA TRP A 11 -2.98 3.86 15.25
C TRP A 11 -3.27 3.45 13.79
N ILE A 12 -4.26 2.59 13.53
CA ILE A 12 -4.60 2.12 12.18
C ILE A 12 -5.04 3.28 11.27
N PRO A 13 -6.08 4.07 11.62
CA PRO A 13 -6.49 5.19 10.80
C PRO A 13 -5.41 6.28 10.71
N PHE A 14 -4.59 6.45 11.75
CA PHE A 14 -3.44 7.37 11.71
C PHE A 14 -2.42 6.96 10.64
N VAL A 15 -2.01 5.69 10.62
CA VAL A 15 -1.08 5.14 9.64
C VAL A 15 -1.64 5.23 8.22
N LEU A 16 -2.92 4.88 8.01
CA LEU A 16 -3.55 4.94 6.69
C LEU A 16 -3.69 6.37 6.16
N ARG A 17 -3.98 7.34 7.03
CA ARG A 17 -3.95 8.77 6.65
C ARG A 17 -2.55 9.25 6.32
N GLY A 18 -1.55 8.86 7.12
CA GLY A 18 -0.14 9.15 6.84
C GLY A 18 0.32 8.58 5.51
N ALA A 19 -0.01 7.31 5.23
CA ALA A 19 0.21 6.69 3.93
C ALA A 19 -0.53 7.44 2.82
N GLY A 20 -1.79 7.82 3.04
CA GLY A 20 -2.58 8.58 2.08
C GLY A 20 -1.93 9.89 1.68
N ILE A 21 -1.57 10.72 2.66
CA ILE A 21 -0.89 12.01 2.46
C ILE A 21 0.45 11.80 1.76
N TYR A 22 1.26 10.85 2.23
CA TYR A 22 2.57 10.57 1.63
C TYR A 22 2.44 10.22 0.13
N ASN A 23 1.54 9.30 -0.22
CA ASN A 23 1.38 8.86 -1.61
C ASN A 23 0.79 9.98 -2.49
N LEU A 24 -0.09 10.84 -1.95
CA LEU A 24 -0.57 12.02 -2.66
C LEU A 24 0.58 13.00 -2.95
N VAL A 25 1.37 13.36 -1.93
CA VAL A 25 2.50 14.29 -2.09
C VAL A 25 3.52 13.73 -3.09
N TRP A 26 3.89 12.46 -2.94
CA TRP A 26 4.85 11.81 -3.82
C TRP A 26 4.32 11.69 -5.25
N GLY A 27 3.07 11.25 -5.43
CA GLY A 27 2.42 11.13 -6.73
C GLY A 27 2.27 12.48 -7.44
N THR A 28 1.86 13.52 -6.73
CA THR A 28 1.79 14.89 -7.26
C THR A 28 3.18 15.40 -7.67
N ALA A 29 4.22 15.15 -6.86
CA ALA A 29 5.58 15.52 -7.24
C ALA A 29 6.04 14.78 -8.50
N ALA A 30 5.71 13.49 -8.64
CA ALA A 30 6.04 12.69 -9.82
C ALA A 30 5.32 13.17 -11.09
N ILE A 31 4.12 13.75 -10.96
CA ILE A 31 3.37 14.31 -12.08
C ILE A 31 3.88 15.70 -12.47
N LEU A 32 4.04 16.60 -11.50
CA LEU A 32 4.36 18.02 -11.73
C LEU A 32 5.85 18.29 -11.93
N ALA A 33 6.72 17.48 -11.32
CA ALA A 33 8.17 17.65 -11.36
C ALA A 33 8.93 16.34 -11.70
N PRO A 34 8.53 15.58 -12.75
CA PRO A 34 9.13 14.28 -13.07
C PRO A 34 10.62 14.36 -13.37
N ARG A 35 11.05 15.37 -14.14
CA ARG A 35 12.46 15.56 -14.51
C ARG A 35 13.34 15.81 -13.29
N PHE A 36 12.85 16.60 -12.33
CA PHE A 36 13.57 16.89 -11.10
C PHE A 36 13.77 15.62 -10.27
N MET A 37 12.70 14.83 -10.10
CA MET A 37 12.78 13.57 -9.36
C MET A 37 13.73 12.57 -10.01
N LEU A 38 13.62 12.37 -11.33
CA LEU A 38 14.49 11.45 -12.06
C LEU A 38 15.95 11.90 -12.03
N ALA A 39 16.23 13.20 -12.19
CA ALA A 39 17.57 13.75 -12.09
C ALA A 39 18.19 13.53 -10.69
N ALA A 40 17.40 13.68 -9.62
CA ALA A 40 17.85 13.38 -8.25
C ALA A 40 18.23 11.91 -8.06
N LEU A 41 17.67 11.00 -8.85
CA LEU A 41 18.00 9.56 -8.87
C LEU A 41 19.13 9.22 -9.86
N GLY A 42 19.67 10.21 -10.58
CA GLY A 42 20.68 10.01 -11.61
C GLY A 42 20.13 9.34 -12.87
N ILE A 43 18.82 9.44 -13.12
CA ILE A 43 18.15 8.86 -14.28
C ILE A 43 17.92 9.95 -15.32
N THR A 44 18.48 9.76 -16.50
CA THR A 44 18.13 10.50 -17.72
C THR A 44 17.24 9.61 -18.57
N THR A 45 16.12 10.14 -19.06
CA THR A 45 15.16 9.37 -19.84
C THR A 45 14.59 10.22 -20.98
N ASP A 46 14.00 9.54 -21.96
CA ASP A 46 13.32 10.15 -23.09
C ASP A 46 11.88 10.56 -22.74
N ALA A 47 11.13 11.05 -23.72
CA ALA A 47 9.74 11.48 -23.50
C ALA A 47 8.84 10.33 -23.03
N VAL A 48 9.10 9.11 -23.50
CA VAL A 48 8.31 7.92 -23.16
C VAL A 48 8.55 7.51 -21.71
N GLY A 49 9.80 7.42 -21.26
CA GLY A 49 10.11 7.10 -19.86
C GLY A 49 9.63 8.19 -18.89
N LEU A 50 9.64 9.46 -19.29
CA LEU A 50 9.04 10.55 -18.51
C LEU A 50 7.52 10.33 -18.32
N ALA A 51 6.81 9.95 -19.39
CA ALA A 51 5.39 9.67 -19.34
C ALA A 51 5.08 8.46 -18.44
N PHE A 52 5.90 7.41 -18.48
CA PHE A 52 5.77 6.26 -17.58
C PHE A 52 5.98 6.65 -16.11
N TRP A 53 6.94 7.53 -15.82
CA TRP A 53 7.15 8.05 -14.47
C TRP A 53 5.93 8.82 -13.94
N GLN A 54 5.37 9.69 -14.78
CA GLN A 54 4.15 10.43 -14.44
C GLN A 54 2.95 9.49 -14.28
N CYS A 55 2.84 8.47 -15.13
CA CYS A 55 1.82 7.43 -15.02
C CYS A 55 1.91 6.69 -13.67
N LEU A 56 3.11 6.31 -13.26
CA LEU A 56 3.35 5.73 -11.94
C LEU A 56 2.94 6.71 -10.82
N GLY A 57 3.25 8.00 -10.99
CA GLY A 57 2.80 9.07 -10.09
C GLY A 57 1.27 9.15 -9.95
N MET A 58 0.53 9.01 -11.05
CA MET A 58 -0.94 8.98 -11.03
C MET A 58 -1.47 7.77 -10.25
N VAL A 59 -0.95 6.57 -10.54
CA VAL A 59 -1.36 5.34 -9.85
C VAL A 59 -1.08 5.43 -8.34
N ILE A 60 0.10 5.91 -7.96
CA ILE A 60 0.48 6.14 -6.56
C ILE A 60 -0.43 7.18 -5.90
N GLY A 61 -0.75 8.28 -6.60
CA GLY A 61 -1.70 9.29 -6.12
C GLY A 61 -3.10 8.70 -5.84
N VAL A 62 -3.60 7.83 -6.72
CA VAL A 62 -4.88 7.13 -6.52
C VAL A 62 -4.84 6.20 -5.31
N TYR A 63 -3.73 5.50 -5.07
CA TYR A 63 -3.55 4.73 -3.83
C TYR A 63 -3.62 5.63 -2.59
N GLY A 64 -3.08 6.86 -2.67
CA GLY A 64 -3.17 7.83 -1.60
C GLY A 64 -4.63 8.15 -1.21
N ILE A 65 -5.49 8.34 -2.20
CA ILE A 65 -6.94 8.51 -2.01
C ILE A 65 -7.53 7.24 -1.40
N GLY A 66 -7.19 6.07 -1.93
CA GLY A 66 -7.64 4.77 -1.42
C GLY A 66 -7.34 4.57 0.06
N TYR A 67 -6.11 4.88 0.51
CA TYR A 67 -5.74 4.76 1.92
C TYR A 67 -6.47 5.76 2.81
N TRP A 68 -6.73 6.98 2.32
CA TRP A 68 -7.51 7.96 3.05
C TRP A 68 -8.96 7.50 3.27
N ILE A 69 -9.56 6.85 2.26
CA ILE A 69 -10.89 6.25 2.38
C ILE A 69 -10.83 5.06 3.35
N ALA A 70 -9.82 4.19 3.22
CA ALA A 70 -9.63 3.02 4.08
C ALA A 70 -9.45 3.40 5.56
N ALA A 71 -8.91 4.57 5.85
CA ALA A 71 -8.80 5.08 7.22
C ALA A 71 -10.16 5.31 7.91
N ARG A 72 -11.28 5.38 7.18
CA ARG A 72 -12.63 5.54 7.75
C ARG A 72 -13.26 4.23 8.21
N ASP A 73 -12.92 3.13 7.54
CA ASP A 73 -13.36 1.79 7.87
C ASP A 73 -12.26 0.77 7.52
N PRO A 74 -11.19 0.67 8.34
CA PRO A 74 -10.02 -0.13 7.99
C PRO A 74 -10.32 -1.63 7.89
N ALA A 75 -11.27 -2.12 8.69
CA ALA A 75 -11.70 -3.50 8.66
C ALA A 75 -12.55 -3.80 7.42
N GLY A 76 -13.49 -2.93 7.06
CA GLY A 76 -14.32 -3.08 5.85
C GLY A 76 -13.57 -2.85 4.54
N GLN A 77 -12.52 -2.02 4.56
CA GLN A 77 -11.73 -1.66 3.38
C GLN A 77 -10.37 -2.37 3.30
N TRP A 78 -10.25 -3.52 3.95
CA TRP A 78 -9.05 -4.36 3.88
C TRP A 78 -8.58 -4.69 2.46
N PRO A 79 -9.43 -4.84 1.41
CA PRO A 79 -8.94 -5.14 0.06
C PRO A 79 -8.06 -4.01 -0.49
N ILE A 80 -8.37 -2.75 -0.16
CA ILE A 80 -7.57 -1.59 -0.57
C ILE A 80 -6.18 -1.65 0.06
N VAL A 81 -6.11 -2.00 1.35
CA VAL A 81 -4.85 -2.17 2.08
C VAL A 81 -4.05 -3.36 1.53
N LEU A 82 -4.73 -4.45 1.14
CA LEU A 82 -4.09 -5.63 0.55
C LEU A 82 -3.46 -5.29 -0.80
N VAL A 83 -4.23 -4.70 -1.71
CA VAL A 83 -3.71 -4.29 -3.02
C VAL A 83 -2.54 -3.31 -2.84
N GLY A 84 -2.65 -2.40 -1.87
CA GLY A 84 -1.56 -1.52 -1.47
C GLY A 84 -0.30 -2.27 -1.02
N LEU A 85 -0.43 -3.26 -0.15
CA LEU A 85 0.71 -4.07 0.29
C LEU A 85 1.33 -4.87 -0.86
N LEU A 86 0.50 -5.47 -1.72
CA LEU A 86 0.96 -6.22 -2.88
C LEU A 86 1.76 -5.33 -3.83
N GLY A 87 1.27 -4.14 -4.14
CA GLY A 87 2.02 -3.16 -4.95
C GLY A 87 3.38 -2.85 -4.34
N LYS A 88 3.43 -2.65 -3.01
CA LYS A 88 4.65 -2.33 -2.28
C LYS A 88 5.63 -3.49 -2.15
N VAL A 89 5.19 -4.73 -2.31
CA VAL A 89 6.07 -5.91 -2.32
C VAL A 89 6.58 -6.20 -3.73
N LEU A 90 5.70 -6.13 -4.72
CA LEU A 90 6.02 -6.44 -6.12
C LEU A 90 6.95 -5.39 -6.74
N GLY A 91 6.81 -4.10 -6.37
CA GLY A 91 7.69 -3.03 -6.84
C GLY A 91 9.17 -3.28 -6.55
N PRO A 92 9.57 -3.46 -5.28
CA PRO A 92 10.95 -3.78 -4.91
C PRO A 92 11.48 -5.08 -5.54
N ILE A 93 10.64 -6.11 -5.72
CA ILE A 93 11.06 -7.34 -6.42
C ILE A 93 11.42 -7.03 -7.88
N GLY A 94 10.55 -6.32 -8.60
CA GLY A 94 10.81 -5.90 -9.98
C GLY A 94 12.03 -4.98 -10.09
N PHE A 95 12.24 -4.09 -9.11
CA PHE A 95 13.43 -3.25 -9.03
C PHE A 95 14.69 -4.09 -8.86
N VAL A 96 14.76 -4.99 -7.88
CA VAL A 96 15.94 -5.82 -7.62
C VAL A 96 16.29 -6.64 -8.85
N TRP A 97 15.29 -7.26 -9.49
CA TRP A 97 15.48 -8.01 -10.74
C TRP A 97 16.11 -7.15 -11.84
N THR A 98 15.61 -5.94 -12.03
CA THR A 98 16.06 -5.03 -13.11
C THR A 98 17.41 -4.37 -12.80
N ALA A 99 17.65 -4.02 -11.53
CA ALA A 99 18.92 -3.48 -11.06
C ALA A 99 20.04 -4.53 -11.12
N ALA A 100 19.73 -5.80 -10.81
CA ALA A 100 20.68 -6.91 -10.94
C ALA A 100 21.13 -7.14 -12.40
N GLN A 101 20.31 -6.74 -13.37
CA GLN A 101 20.66 -6.76 -14.80
C GLN A 101 21.39 -5.50 -15.28
N GLY A 102 21.69 -4.55 -14.38
CA GLY A 102 22.36 -3.29 -14.71
C GLY A 102 21.49 -2.26 -15.44
N ALA A 103 20.17 -2.51 -15.56
CA ALA A 103 19.26 -1.63 -16.29
C ALA A 103 18.72 -0.45 -15.46
N LEU A 104 18.86 -0.50 -14.13
CA LEU A 104 18.46 0.59 -13.23
C LEU A 104 19.58 0.94 -12.23
N PRO A 105 19.78 2.22 -11.91
CA PRO A 105 20.77 2.62 -10.92
C PRO A 105 20.32 2.22 -9.51
N PHE A 106 21.24 1.66 -8.72
CA PHE A 106 20.97 1.31 -7.31
C PHE A 106 20.52 2.49 -6.44
N ARG A 107 20.85 3.73 -6.85
CA ARG A 107 20.36 4.96 -6.17
C ARG A 107 18.83 5.06 -6.16
N MET A 108 18.13 4.48 -7.13
CA MET A 108 16.67 4.39 -7.11
C MET A 108 16.14 3.50 -5.96
N GLY A 109 17.00 2.71 -5.32
CA GLY A 109 16.67 2.01 -4.08
C GLY A 109 16.25 2.95 -2.95
N TRP A 110 16.71 4.21 -2.94
CA TRP A 110 16.30 5.21 -1.94
C TRP A 110 14.80 5.52 -2.02
N THR A 111 14.21 5.51 -3.22
CA THR A 111 12.77 5.72 -3.35
C THR A 111 11.95 4.56 -2.81
N LEU A 112 12.48 3.32 -2.87
CA LEU A 112 11.77 2.13 -2.39
C LEU A 112 11.69 2.10 -0.86
N LEU A 113 12.70 2.61 -0.17
CA LEU A 113 12.71 2.63 1.29
C LEU A 113 11.51 3.40 1.84
N THR A 114 11.21 4.54 1.24
CA THR A 114 10.14 5.46 1.66
C THR A 114 8.81 5.18 0.96
N ASN A 115 8.80 4.67 -0.27
CA ASN A 115 7.54 4.31 -0.95
C ASN A 115 7.01 2.95 -0.55
N ASP A 116 7.88 2.01 -0.17
CA ASP A 116 7.51 0.61 -0.04
C ASP A 116 7.84 0.08 1.35
N LEU A 117 9.13 -0.06 1.68
CA LEU A 117 9.58 -0.85 2.83
C LEU A 117 9.05 -0.33 4.16
N MET A 118 9.00 0.99 4.35
CA MET A 118 8.47 1.57 5.60
C MET A 118 7.00 1.22 5.86
N TRP A 119 6.24 0.84 4.83
CA TRP A 119 4.81 0.57 4.93
C TRP A 119 4.48 -0.92 5.06
N TRP A 120 5.43 -1.83 4.83
CA TRP A 120 5.19 -3.27 4.83
C TRP A 120 4.66 -3.78 6.17
N ILE A 121 5.39 -3.49 7.25
CA ILE A 121 5.04 -3.89 8.61
C ILE A 121 3.66 -3.34 9.01
N PRO A 122 3.39 -2.01 8.92
CA PRO A 122 2.09 -1.49 9.32
C PRO A 122 0.95 -2.08 8.49
N PHE A 123 1.09 -2.20 7.17
CA PHE A 123 0.02 -2.72 6.33
C PHE A 123 -0.26 -4.21 6.61
N ALA A 124 0.78 -5.01 6.84
CA ALA A 124 0.61 -6.41 7.24
C ALA A 124 -0.13 -6.54 8.58
N LEU A 125 0.18 -5.68 9.56
CA LEU A 125 -0.51 -5.66 10.85
C LEU A 125 -1.98 -5.21 10.72
N ILE A 126 -2.27 -4.23 9.86
CA ILE A 126 -3.64 -3.77 9.57
C ILE A 126 -4.45 -4.89 8.92
N LEU A 127 -3.88 -5.60 7.94
CA LEU A 127 -4.52 -6.75 7.31
C LEU A 127 -4.78 -7.88 8.31
N ARG A 128 -3.81 -8.19 9.18
CA ARG A 128 -3.99 -9.18 10.24
C ARG A 128 -5.11 -8.78 11.20
N HIS A 129 -5.24 -7.50 11.53
CA HIS A 129 -6.35 -6.99 12.35
C HIS A 129 -7.69 -7.17 11.62
N ALA A 130 -7.78 -6.77 10.35
CA ALA A 130 -9.01 -6.90 9.57
C ALA A 130 -9.45 -8.37 9.43
N MET A 131 -8.53 -9.30 9.17
CA MET A 131 -8.84 -10.73 9.06
C MET A 131 -9.35 -11.34 10.38
N ARG A 132 -8.86 -10.85 11.53
CA ARG A 132 -9.33 -11.29 12.85
C ARG A 132 -10.73 -10.75 13.20
N GLY A 133 -11.08 -9.58 12.67
CA GLY A 133 -12.38 -8.95 12.87
C GLY A 133 -13.47 -9.40 11.87
N ALA A 134 -13.10 -10.17 10.85
CA ALA A 134 -14.03 -10.64 9.82
C ALA A 134 -14.94 -11.77 10.38
N PRO A 135 -16.28 -11.57 10.43
CA PRO A 135 -17.20 -12.64 10.81
C PRO A 135 -17.18 -13.72 9.71
N GLY A 136 -16.46 -14.82 9.97
CA GLY A 136 -16.33 -15.93 9.03
C GLY A 136 -15.11 -16.83 9.24
N CYS A 137 -14.09 -16.38 9.99
CA CYS A 137 -12.91 -17.22 10.30
C CYS A 137 -12.70 -17.38 11.82
N SER A 138 -13.76 -17.78 12.52
CA SER A 138 -13.62 -18.39 13.83
C SER A 138 -13.89 -19.89 13.68
N PRO A 139 -12.87 -20.76 13.80
CA PRO A 139 -13.06 -22.20 13.88
C PRO A 139 -14.01 -22.63 15.01
N ARG A 140 -14.28 -21.74 15.98
CA ARG A 140 -15.18 -22.00 17.11
C ARG A 140 -16.66 -21.94 16.73
N ALA A 141 -17.05 -21.15 15.73
CA ALA A 141 -18.45 -21.02 15.34
C ALA A 141 -19.02 -22.34 14.75
N GLY A 142 -18.20 -23.12 14.04
CA GLY A 142 -18.61 -24.43 13.52
C GLY A 142 -18.75 -25.51 14.61
N LEU A 143 -17.99 -25.39 15.70
CA LEU A 143 -18.02 -26.34 16.83
C LEU A 143 -19.20 -26.09 17.78
N GLU A 144 -19.65 -24.84 17.91
CA GLU A 144 -20.86 -24.51 18.67
C GLU A 144 -22.13 -24.94 17.93
N VAL A 145 -22.19 -24.74 16.61
CA VAL A 145 -23.32 -25.22 15.78
C VAL A 145 -23.40 -26.75 15.75
N ALA A 146 -22.26 -27.44 15.69
CA ALA A 146 -22.19 -28.90 15.75
C ALA A 146 -22.55 -29.49 17.14
N ARG A 147 -22.41 -28.71 18.22
CA ARG A 147 -22.82 -29.12 19.58
C ARG A 147 -24.28 -28.79 19.92
N SER A 148 -24.94 -27.95 19.12
CA SER A 148 -26.35 -27.58 19.30
C SER A 148 -27.32 -28.35 18.40
N MET A 149 -26.83 -29.27 17.57
CA MET A 149 -27.69 -30.20 16.83
C MET A 149 -28.04 -31.39 17.72
N PRO A 150 -29.34 -31.67 17.94
CA PRO A 150 -29.82 -32.80 18.75
C PRO A 150 -29.55 -34.16 18.07
#